data_AF-A0A7J5WNY0-F1
#
_entry.id   AF-A0A7J5WNY0-F1
#
_cell.length_a   1.000
_cell.length_b   1.000
_cell.length_c   1.000
_cell.angle_alpha   90.00
_cell.angle_beta   90.00
_cell.angle_gamma   90.00
#
_symmetry.space_group_name_H-M   'P 1'
#
loop_
_entity.id
_entity.type
_entity.pdbx_description
1 polymer ?
#
loop_
_entity_poly.entity_id
_entity_poly.type
_entity_poly.pdbx_seq_one_letter_code
_entity_poly.pdbx_strand_id
1 'polypeptide(L)'
;KNAVPEWALWAQCIVASLLCLSGRYGDLLDMVSFIVVIFYVLTIAGIFILRKQRPNAERPYKAIGYPVLPAIYMVMGIAFCVLLIIYKPEFTWPGLIITLLGIPLYFIAVRTSKK
;
A
#
# COMPACT_ATOMS: atom_id res chain seq x y z
N LYS A 1 -6.40 -8.66 -31.81
CA LYS A 1 -7.06 -8.74 -30.48
C LYS A 1 -6.14 -8.02 -29.50
N ASN A 2 -6.61 -6.95 -28.90
CA ASN A 2 -5.75 -6.02 -28.15
C ASN A 2 -5.19 -6.73 -26.91
N ALA A 3 -3.89 -6.60 -26.63
CA ALA A 3 -3.19 -7.29 -25.54
C ALA A 3 -3.47 -6.63 -24.17
N VAL A 4 -4.73 -6.30 -23.90
CA VAL A 4 -5.14 -5.51 -22.74
C VAL A 4 -6.02 -6.39 -21.84
N PRO A 5 -5.86 -6.35 -20.50
CA PRO A 5 -6.68 -7.12 -19.58
C PRO A 5 -8.09 -6.52 -19.47
N GLU A 6 -8.95 -6.84 -20.44
CA GLU A 6 -10.32 -6.30 -20.55
C GLU A 6 -11.15 -6.47 -19.28
N TRP A 7 -11.13 -7.67 -18.68
CA TRP A 7 -11.87 -7.96 -17.45
C TRP A 7 -11.40 -7.15 -16.24
N ALA A 8 -10.10 -6.90 -16.12
CA ALA A 8 -9.55 -6.13 -15.01
C ALA A 8 -10.00 -4.66 -15.09
N LEU A 9 -10.03 -4.10 -16.31
CA LEU A 9 -10.49 -2.73 -16.54
C LEU A 9 -11.98 -2.56 -16.19
N TRP A 10 -12.83 -3.50 -16.61
CA TRP A 10 -14.26 -3.47 -16.25
C TRP A 10 -14.48 -3.61 -14.75
N ALA A 11 -13.79 -4.54 -14.09
CA ALA A 11 -13.88 -4.69 -12.64
C ALA A 11 -13.46 -3.41 -11.90
N GLN A 12 -12.35 -2.79 -12.31
CA GLN A 12 -11.88 -1.54 -11.71
C GLN A 12 -12.83 -0.36 -11.99
N CYS A 13 -13.43 -0.29 -13.18
CA CYS A 13 -14.44 0.71 -13.51
C CYS A 13 -15.65 0.62 -12.58
N ILE A 14 -16.19 -0.58 -12.39
CA ILE A 14 -17.36 -0.80 -11.51
C ILE A 14 -17.03 -0.40 -10.07
N VAL A 15 -15.89 -0.84 -9.54
CA VAL A 15 -15.48 -0.52 -8.16
C VAL A 15 -15.27 0.99 -7.99
N ALA A 16 -14.61 1.66 -8.94
CA ALA A 16 -14.40 3.09 -8.90
C ALA A 16 -15.74 3.86 -8.93
N SER A 17 -16.66 3.49 -9.83
CA SER A 17 -17.98 4.12 -9.91
C SER A 17 -18.78 3.96 -8.61
N LEU A 18 -18.76 2.79 -7.99
CA LEU A 18 -19.43 2.57 -6.70
C LEU A 18 -18.83 3.43 -5.59
N LEU A 19 -17.50 3.51 -5.50
CA LEU A 19 -16.81 4.33 -4.51
C LEU A 19 -17.07 5.83 -4.71
N CYS A 20 -17.13 6.29 -5.96
CA CYS A 20 -17.47 7.68 -6.28
C CYS A 20 -18.87 8.08 -5.82
N LEU A 21 -19.82 7.14 -5.77
CA LEU A 21 -21.19 7.37 -5.31
C LEU A 21 -21.36 7.24 -3.79
N SER A 22 -20.42 6.57 -3.09
CA SER A 22 -20.59 6.20 -1.68
C SER A 22 -20.15 7.26 -0.67
N GLY A 23 -19.36 8.27 -1.06
CA GLY A 23 -18.78 9.19 -0.08
C GLY A 23 -18.20 10.48 -0.65
N ARG A 24 -17.66 11.32 0.24
CA ARG A 24 -16.93 12.55 -0.14
C ARG A 24 -15.52 12.18 -0.59
N TYR A 25 -15.02 12.87 -1.62
CA TYR A 25 -13.66 12.63 -2.15
C TYR A 25 -12.57 12.68 -1.08
N GLY A 26 -12.65 13.62 -0.13
CA GLY A 26 -11.67 13.74 0.95
C GLY A 26 -11.62 12.50 1.86
N ASP A 27 -12.77 11.91 2.15
CA ASP A 27 -12.88 10.75 3.04
C ASP A 27 -12.31 9.47 2.37
N LEU A 28 -12.57 9.32 1.07
CA LEU A 28 -11.96 8.26 0.25
C LEU A 28 -10.45 8.43 0.16
N LEU A 29 -9.97 9.66 -0.02
CA LEU A 29 -8.55 9.98 -0.07
C LEU A 29 -7.87 9.63 1.25
N ASP A 30 -8.47 9.99 2.39
CA ASP A 30 -7.91 9.69 3.70
C ASP A 30 -7.82 8.19 3.96
N MET A 31 -8.86 7.43 3.60
CA MET A 31 -8.87 5.97 3.68
C MET A 31 -7.73 5.33 2.86
N VAL A 32 -7.57 5.74 1.60
CA VAL A 32 -6.54 5.18 0.72
C VAL A 32 -5.14 5.61 1.17
N SER A 33 -4.97 6.88 1.55
CA SER A 33 -3.67 7.45 1.93
C SER A 33 -3.08 6.75 3.14
N PHE A 34 -3.92 6.40 4.12
CA PHE A 34 -3.49 5.64 5.30
C PHE A 34 -2.81 4.31 4.92
N ILE A 35 -3.47 3.51 4.07
CA ILE A 35 -2.96 2.19 3.64
C ILE A 35 -1.69 2.36 2.82
N VAL A 36 -1.71 3.28 1.85
CA VAL A 36 -0.59 3.52 0.93
C VAL A 36 0.66 3.95 1.70
N VAL A 37 0.52 4.87 2.67
CA VAL A 37 1.66 5.33 3.47
C VAL A 37 2.22 4.21 4.34
N ILE A 38 1.39 3.33 4.92
CA ILE A 38 1.88 2.14 5.64
C ILE A 38 2.76 1.27 4.73
N PHE A 39 2.30 0.98 3.51
CA PHE A 39 3.09 0.18 2.56
C PHE A 39 4.37 0.89 2.10
N TYR A 40 4.36 2.21 1.98
CA TYR A 40 5.57 2.98 1.67
C TYR A 40 6.60 2.91 2.80
N VAL A 41 6.17 3.05 4.05
CA VAL A 41 7.04 2.88 5.23
C VAL A 41 7.62 1.46 5.26
N LEU A 42 6.81 0.43 5.03
CA LEU A 42 7.27 -0.96 4.96
C LEU A 42 8.28 -1.19 3.82
N THR A 43 8.03 -0.62 2.65
CA THR A 43 8.94 -0.72 1.50
C THR A 43 10.30 -0.09 1.80
N ILE A 44 10.30 1.07 2.45
CA ILE A 44 11.54 1.76 2.86
C ILE A 44 12.25 0.99 3.97
N ALA A 45 11.54 0.44 4.95
CA ALA A 45 12.11 -0.45 5.95
C ALA A 45 12.80 -1.66 5.28
N GLY A 46 12.21 -2.17 4.20
CA GLY A 46 12.79 -3.20 3.35
C GLY A 46 14.18 -2.84 2.80
N ILE A 47 14.46 -1.57 2.51
CA ILE A 47 15.79 -1.13 2.07
C ILE A 47 16.83 -1.36 3.17
N PHE A 48 16.51 -1.04 4.42
CA PHE A 48 17.42 -1.27 5.56
C PHE A 48 17.68 -2.78 5.78
N ILE A 49 16.62 -3.59 5.68
CA ILE A 49 16.69 -5.05 5.81
C ILE A 49 17.54 -5.64 4.68
N LEU A 50 17.29 -5.24 3.44
CA LEU A 50 18.00 -5.77 2.26
C LEU A 50 19.48 -5.40 2.30
N ARG A 51 19.83 -4.23 2.84
CA ARG A 51 21.24 -3.86 3.03
C ARG A 51 21.97 -4.73 4.05
N LYS A 52 21.25 -5.22 5.07
CA LYS A 52 21.80 -6.15 6.07
C LYS A 52 21.88 -7.58 5.54
N GLN A 53 20.86 -8.05 4.81
CA GLN A 53 20.80 -9.42 4.31
C GLN A 53 21.65 -9.66 3.05
N ARG A 54 21.75 -8.67 2.15
CA ARG A 54 22.47 -8.76 0.87
C ARG A 54 23.46 -7.60 0.73
N PRO A 55 24.56 -7.61 1.51
CA PRO A 55 25.56 -6.54 1.45
C PRO A 55 26.30 -6.50 0.10
N ASN A 56 26.56 -7.67 -0.51
CA ASN A 56 27.36 -7.82 -1.73
C ASN A 56 26.57 -7.72 -3.04
N ALA A 57 25.26 -7.46 -2.98
CA ALA A 57 24.46 -7.28 -4.19
C ALA A 57 24.91 -6.01 -4.94
N GLU A 58 24.99 -6.09 -6.26
CA GLU A 58 25.32 -4.94 -7.10
C GLU A 58 24.22 -3.87 -6.97
N ARG A 59 24.61 -2.61 -6.73
CA ARG A 59 23.68 -1.49 -6.50
C ARG A 59 23.93 -0.40 -7.54
N PRO A 60 23.29 -0.49 -8.72
CA PRO A 60 23.43 0.51 -9.78
C PRO A 60 23.01 1.91 -9.32
N TYR A 61 22.03 1.98 -8.41
CA TYR A 61 21.56 3.22 -7.79
C TYR A 61 21.65 3.12 -6.26
N LYS A 62 22.30 4.11 -5.64
CA LYS A 62 22.35 4.27 -4.19
C LYS A 62 21.45 5.42 -3.78
N ALA A 63 20.53 5.17 -2.86
CA ALA A 63 19.68 6.22 -2.31
C ALA A 63 20.53 7.36 -1.73
N ILE A 64 20.32 8.56 -2.27
CA ILE A 64 20.99 9.80 -1.83
C ILE A 64 20.56 10.10 -0.39
N GLY A 65 21.51 10.46 0.47
CA GLY A 65 21.22 10.76 1.88
C GLY A 65 20.87 9.55 2.74
N TYR A 66 21.09 8.32 2.26
CA TYR A 66 21.00 7.13 3.12
C TYR A 66 22.09 7.19 4.21
N PRO A 67 21.79 6.87 5.49
CA PRO A 67 20.52 6.32 6.02
C PRO A 67 19.51 7.37 6.52
N VAL A 68 19.88 8.65 6.54
CA VAL A 68 19.13 9.70 7.22
C VAL A 68 17.81 10.02 6.49
N LEU A 69 17.85 10.23 5.18
CA LEU A 69 16.66 10.61 4.41
C LEU A 69 15.55 9.54 4.49
N PRO A 70 15.84 8.23 4.32
CA PRO A 70 14.82 7.20 4.46
C PRO A 70 14.33 7.03 5.91
N ALA A 71 15.18 7.27 6.91
CA ALA A 71 14.77 7.24 8.31
C ALA A 71 13.79 8.37 8.64
N ILE A 72 14.07 9.59 8.18
CA ILE A 72 13.15 10.74 8.34
C ILE A 72 11.82 10.45 7.67
N TYR A 73 11.83 9.89 6.45
CA TYR A 73 10.59 9.51 5.77
C TYR A 73 9.77 8.52 6.59
N MET A 74 10.39 7.47 7.15
CA MET A 74 9.67 6.50 7.99
C MET A 74 9.05 7.17 9.21
N VAL A 75 9.77 8.06 9.89
CA VAL A 75 9.24 8.80 11.05
C VAL A 75 8.05 9.67 10.64
N MET A 76 8.16 10.42 9.54
CA MET A 76 7.09 11.27 9.03
C MET A 76 5.87 10.45 8.59
N GLY A 77 6.08 9.31 7.92
CA GLY A 77 5.01 8.42 7.48
C GLY A 77 4.29 7.76 8.66
N ILE A 78 5.03 7.30 9.67
CA ILE A 78 4.44 6.75 10.90
C ILE A 78 3.66 7.83 11.65
N ALA A 79 4.22 9.04 11.79
CA ALA A 79 3.52 10.16 12.41
C ALA A 79 2.23 10.51 11.66
N PHE A 80 2.26 10.53 10.32
CA PHE A 80 1.08 10.75 9.49
C PHE A 80 0.00 9.68 9.72
N CYS A 81 0.38 8.40 9.76
CA CYS A 81 -0.56 7.31 10.05
C CYS A 81 -1.15 7.42 11.46
N VAL A 82 -0.34 7.76 12.47
CA VAL A 82 -0.81 7.98 13.85
C VAL A 82 -1.77 9.15 13.92
N LEU A 83 -1.48 10.26 13.24
CA LEU A 83 -2.38 11.42 13.15
C LEU A 83 -3.71 11.04 12.51
N LEU A 84 -3.69 10.29 11.40
CA LEU A 84 -4.93 9.82 10.77
C LEU A 84 -5.77 8.93 11.69
N ILE A 85 -5.14 8.04 12.47
CA ILE A 85 -5.84 7.21 13.45
C ILE A 85 -6.49 8.06 14.54
N ILE A 86 -5.82 9.10 15.03
CA ILE A 86 -6.33 9.96 16.11
C ILE A 86 -7.46 10.88 15.61
N TYR A 87 -7.28 11.51 14.45
CA TYR A 87 -8.21 12.53 13.96
C TYR A 87 -9.36 11.97 13.13
N LYS A 88 -9.16 10.82 12.46
CA LYS A 88 -10.12 10.23 11.51
C LYS A 88 -10.18 8.70 11.60
N PRO A 89 -10.47 8.13 12.78
CA PRO A 89 -10.52 6.67 12.95
C PRO A 89 -11.55 5.99 12.05
N GLU A 90 -12.67 6.68 11.75
CA GLU A 90 -13.74 6.15 10.89
C GLU A 90 -13.27 5.74 9.49
N PHE A 91 -12.20 6.36 8.98
CA PHE A 91 -11.67 6.08 7.64
C PHE A 91 -10.45 5.16 7.63
N THR A 92 -9.79 4.97 8.77
CA THR A 92 -8.64 4.05 8.86
C THR A 92 -9.07 2.59 8.97
N TRP A 93 -10.16 2.31 9.71
CA TRP A 93 -10.69 0.96 9.91
C TRP A 93 -11.16 0.28 8.62
N PRO A 94 -12.00 0.90 7.76
CA PRO A 94 -12.41 0.30 6.49
C PRO A 94 -11.20 -0.02 5.59
N GLY A 95 -10.22 0.89 5.56
CA GLY A 95 -8.99 0.70 4.79
C GLY A 95 -8.17 -0.51 5.25
N LEU A 96 -8.02 -0.68 6.56
CA LEU A 96 -7.35 -1.85 7.14
C LEU A 96 -8.10 -3.14 6.83
N ILE A 97 -9.43 -3.15 6.95
CA ILE A 97 -10.26 -4.33 6.67
C ILE A 97 -10.09 -4.74 5.21
N ILE A 98 -10.20 -3.80 4.26
CA ILE A 98 -10.02 -4.07 2.83
C ILE A 98 -8.63 -4.66 2.56
N THR A 99 -7.60 -4.10 3.21
CA THR A 99 -6.22 -4.59 3.05
C THR A 99 -6.05 -6.00 3.62
N LEU A 100 -6.60 -6.27 4.81
CA LEU A 100 -6.53 -7.56 5.46
C LEU A 100 -7.35 -8.63 4.74
N LEU A 101 -8.44 -8.27 4.06
CA LEU A 101 -9.20 -9.17 3.18
C LEU A 101 -8.36 -9.69 2.00
N GLY A 102 -7.30 -8.97 1.62
CA GLY A 102 -6.32 -9.47 0.66
C GLY A 102 -5.60 -10.75 1.12
N ILE A 103 -5.41 -10.95 2.43
CA ILE A 103 -4.72 -12.12 3.00
C ILE A 103 -5.50 -13.43 2.75
N PRO A 104 -6.77 -13.57 3.17
CA PRO A 104 -7.54 -14.79 2.90
C PRO A 104 -7.75 -15.02 1.40
N LEU A 105 -7.99 -13.95 0.63
CA LEU A 105 -8.14 -14.04 -0.83
C LEU A 105 -6.85 -14.55 -1.50
N TYR A 106 -5.67 -14.07 -1.08
CA TYR A 106 -4.39 -14.57 -1.56
C TYR A 106 -4.23 -16.07 -1.30
N PHE A 107 -4.54 -16.55 -0.09
CA PHE A 107 -4.45 -17.97 0.22
C PHE A 107 -5.42 -18.83 -0.60
N ILE A 108 -6.64 -18.35 -0.85
CA ILE A 108 -7.62 -19.05 -1.69
C ILE A 108 -7.15 -19.12 -3.15
N ALA A 109 -6.67 -18.00 -3.70
CA ALA A 109 -6.19 -17.92 -5.07
C ALA A 109 -4.96 -18.81 -5.30
N VAL A 110 -3.97 -18.76 -4.40
CA VAL A 110 -2.76 -19.58 -4.49
C VAL A 110 -3.07 -21.08 -4.35
N ARG A 111 -4.03 -21.46 -3.49
CA ARG A 111 -4.50 -22.85 -3.39
C ARG A 111 -5.16 -23.34 -4.67
N THR A 112 -5.90 -22.46 -5.36
CA THR A 112 -6.60 -22.79 -6.60
C THR A 112 -5.64 -22.92 -7.79
N SER A 113 -4.57 -22.11 -7.83
CA SER A 113 -3.54 -22.15 -8.89
C SER A 113 -2.63 -23.40 -8.83
N LYS A 114 -2.57 -24.08 -7.68
CA LYS A 114 -1.85 -25.36 -7.55
C LYS A 114 -2.66 -26.59 -8.01
N LYS A 115 -3.89 -26.41 -8.50
CA LYS A 115 -4.73 -27.47 -9.05
C LYS A 115 -4.74 -27.39 -10.58
#